data_AF-V5GBX4-F1
#
_entry.id   AF-V5GBX4-F1
#
_cell.length_a   1.000
_cell.length_b   1.000
_cell.length_c   1.000
_cell.angle_alpha   90.00
_cell.angle_beta   90.00
_cell.angle_gamma   90.00
#
_symmetry.space_group_name_H-M   'P 1'
#
loop_
_entity.id
_entity.type
_entity.pdbx_description
1 polymer ?
#
loop_
_entity_poly.entity_id
_entity_poly.type
_entity_poly.pdbx_seq_one_letter_code
_entity_poly.pdbx_strand_id
1 'polypeptide(L)'
;RDKNPTQSCSLLMTSDHILTVREAFPCMITSLLPTKSQHDPIKGTQALSCASIIDLTSFRLPSAEQSWCVLEFACREVHEYTGDWILYFSTNAELENFLSTLENLWEYNNENGDS
;
A
#
# COMPACT_ATOMS: atom_id res chain seq x y z
N ARG A 1 16.20 -15.83 -9.66
CA ARG A 1 15.12 -14.83 -9.71
C ARG A 1 14.50 -14.82 -8.33
N ASP A 2 15.02 -13.96 -7.45
CA ASP A 2 14.61 -13.91 -6.05
C ASP A 2 13.14 -13.49 -5.97
N LYS A 3 12.31 -14.41 -5.48
CA LYS A 3 10.94 -14.11 -5.12
C LYS A 3 11.00 -13.35 -3.80
N ASN A 4 11.02 -12.02 -3.86
CA ASN A 4 10.82 -11.23 -2.66
C ASN A 4 9.47 -11.64 -2.06
N PRO A 5 9.41 -12.11 -0.80
CA PRO A 5 8.15 -12.47 -0.17
C PRO A 5 7.27 -11.23 -0.10
N THR A 6 5.95 -11.41 -0.24
CA THR A 6 4.97 -10.36 0.03
C THR A 6 5.21 -9.81 1.43
N GLN A 7 5.58 -8.54 1.51
CA GLN A 7 5.84 -7.87 2.79
C GLN A 7 4.56 -7.20 3.25
N SER A 8 4.22 -7.38 4.53
CA SER A 8 3.21 -6.56 5.17
C SER A 8 3.64 -5.09 5.12
N CYS A 9 2.73 -4.21 4.75
CA CYS A 9 2.94 -2.77 4.76
C CYS A 9 1.69 -2.09 5.31
N SER A 10 1.88 -0.88 5.80
CA SER A 10 0.79 0.03 6.11
C SER A 10 0.43 0.80 4.85
N LEU A 11 -0.86 0.95 4.59
CA LEU A 11 -1.36 1.79 3.50
C LEU A 11 -1.71 3.17 4.08
N LEU A 12 -1.14 4.21 3.49
CA LEU A 12 -1.43 5.60 3.85
C LEU A 12 -2.08 6.28 2.64
N MET A 13 -3.24 6.91 2.85
CA MET A 13 -3.96 7.65 1.82
C MET A 13 -4.00 9.12 2.20
N THR A 14 -3.55 9.98 1.29
CA THR A 14 -3.68 11.44 1.38
C THR A 14 -4.73 11.92 0.38
N SER A 15 -4.95 13.24 0.28
CA SER A 15 -5.80 13.84 -0.77
C SER A 15 -5.38 13.44 -2.17
N ASP A 16 -4.07 13.30 -2.40
CA ASP A 16 -3.50 13.21 -3.74
C ASP A 16 -2.84 11.85 -4.01
N HIS A 17 -2.41 11.14 -2.97
CA HIS A 17 -1.55 9.96 -3.12
C HIS A 17 -1.99 8.79 -2.26
N ILE A 18 -1.71 7.59 -2.76
CA ILE A 18 -1.71 6.35 -1.98
C ILE A 18 -0.26 5.93 -1.80
N LEU A 19 0.14 5.59 -0.58
CA LEU A 19 1.49 5.19 -0.23
C LEU A 19 1.47 3.83 0.47
N THR A 20 2.37 2.95 0.08
CA THR A 20 2.70 1.75 0.85
C THR A 20 3.93 2.04 1.69
N VAL A 21 3.83 1.80 3.00
CA VAL A 21 4.86 2.19 3.96
C VAL A 21 5.23 0.97 4.79
N ARG A 22 6.54 0.73 4.91
CA ARG A 22 7.07 -0.22 5.86
C ARG A 22 7.30 0.48 7.18
N GLU A 23 6.55 0.08 8.20
CA GLU A 23 6.78 0.54 9.56
C GLU A 23 8.06 -0.11 10.12
N ALA A 24 8.85 0.69 10.84
CA ALA A 24 9.90 0.17 11.70
C ALA A 24 9.32 0.00 13.10
N PHE A 25 8.97 -1.23 13.47
CA PHE A 25 8.74 -1.55 14.87
C PHE A 25 10.08 -1.44 15.60
N PRO A 26 10.23 -0.54 16.59
CA PRO A 26 11.47 -0.44 17.34
C PRO A 26 11.74 -1.77 18.06
N CYS A 27 12.76 -2.49 17.61
CA CYS A 27 13.55 -3.50 18.31
C CYS A 27 13.06 -3.97 19.71
N MET A 28 11.95 -4.70 19.81
CA MET A 28 11.65 -5.43 21.06
C MET A 28 11.94 -6.93 20.99
N ILE A 29 11.99 -7.53 19.80
CA ILE A 29 12.18 -8.99 19.65
C ILE A 29 13.57 -9.34 19.13
N THR A 30 14.22 -8.43 18.38
CA THR A 30 15.53 -8.68 17.78
C THR A 30 16.68 -8.78 18.80
N SER A 31 16.55 -8.18 20.00
CA SER A 31 17.55 -8.35 21.07
C SER A 31 17.46 -9.71 21.78
N LEU A 32 16.33 -10.41 21.64
CA LEU A 32 16.09 -11.72 22.26
C LEU A 32 16.48 -12.89 21.33
N LEU A 33 16.73 -12.61 20.04
CA LEU A 33 17.07 -13.61 19.04
C LEU A 33 18.58 -13.89 19.02
N PRO A 34 19.01 -15.17 18.90
CA PRO A 34 20.41 -15.52 18.75
C PRO A 34 21.08 -14.77 17.58
N THR A 35 22.34 -14.39 17.73
CA THR A 35 23.12 -13.57 16.77
C THR A 35 23.18 -14.13 15.34
N LYS A 36 22.82 -15.40 15.12
CA LYS A 36 22.76 -16.04 13.81
C LYS A 36 21.47 -15.76 13.01
N SER A 37 20.44 -15.18 13.63
CA SER A 37 19.15 -14.84 12.99
C SER A 37 18.89 -13.33 12.93
N GLN A 38 19.92 -12.51 13.12
CA GLN A 38 19.81 -11.06 13.06
C GLN A 38 19.76 -10.61 11.60
N HIS A 39 18.59 -10.17 11.14
CA HIS A 39 18.47 -9.34 9.95
C HIS A 39 18.86 -7.90 10.29
N ASP A 40 19.41 -7.16 9.32
CA ASP A 40 19.70 -5.75 9.48
C ASP A 40 18.45 -5.00 9.98
N PRO A 41 18.54 -4.23 11.08
CA PRO A 41 17.40 -3.52 11.61
C PRO A 41 16.86 -2.53 10.57
N ILE A 42 15.54 -2.56 10.39
CA ILE A 42 14.84 -1.63 9.49
C ILE A 42 15.10 -0.20 10.00
N LYS A 43 15.78 0.61 9.19
CA LYS A 43 16.16 1.99 9.52
C LYS A 43 14.96 2.93 9.39
N GLY A 44 14.04 2.87 10.34
CA GLY A 44 12.89 3.77 10.41
C GLY A 44 11.79 3.48 9.39
N THR A 45 10.75 4.30 9.43
CA THR A 45 9.62 4.23 8.50
C THR A 45 10.10 4.49 7.08
N GLN A 46 9.81 3.56 6.17
CA GLN A 46 10.26 3.63 4.77
C GLN A 46 9.06 3.57 3.82
N ALA A 47 8.90 4.58 2.97
CA ALA A 47 7.98 4.49 1.84
C ALA A 47 8.49 3.43 0.84
N LEU A 48 7.65 2.45 0.56
CA LEU A 48 7.93 1.36 -0.38
C LEU A 48 7.46 1.71 -1.79
N SER A 49 6.28 2.34 -1.92
CA SER A 49 5.74 2.80 -3.18
C SER A 49 4.80 3.98 -2.96
N CYS A 50 4.70 4.84 -3.98
CA CYS A 50 3.77 5.97 -4.01
C CYS A 50 3.06 5.96 -5.38
N ALA A 51 1.76 6.27 -5.38
CA ALA A 51 0.99 6.42 -6.59
C ALA A 51 0.01 7.57 -6.43
N SER A 52 -0.12 8.41 -7.46
CA SER A 52 -1.10 9.48 -7.49
C SER A 52 -2.49 8.90 -7.70
N ILE A 53 -3.50 9.46 -7.02
CA ILE A 53 -4.89 9.04 -7.16
C ILE A 53 -5.40 9.36 -8.57
N ILE A 54 -5.00 10.50 -9.15
CA ILE A 54 -5.40 10.90 -10.51
C ILE A 54 -4.81 9.99 -11.60
N ASP A 55 -3.76 9.24 -11.28
CA ASP A 55 -3.16 8.28 -12.20
C ASP A 55 -3.87 6.91 -12.17
N LEU A 56 -4.87 6.70 -11.30
CA LEU A 56 -5.60 5.44 -11.22
C LEU A 56 -6.46 5.25 -12.48
N THR A 57 -6.13 4.22 -13.27
CA THR A 57 -6.80 3.93 -14.56
C THR A 57 -7.83 2.83 -14.45
N SER A 58 -7.67 1.91 -13.51
CA SER A 58 -8.54 0.76 -13.34
C SER A 58 -8.53 0.27 -11.91
N PHE A 59 -9.69 -0.16 -11.46
CA PHE A 59 -9.90 -0.75 -10.16
C PHE A 59 -10.71 -2.04 -10.27
N ARG A 60 -10.17 -3.16 -9.75
CA ARG A 60 -10.81 -4.48 -9.84
C ARG A 60 -11.02 -5.09 -8.47
N LEU A 61 -12.26 -5.50 -8.21
CA LEU A 61 -12.68 -6.24 -7.03
C LEU A 61 -12.74 -7.74 -7.31
N PRO A 62 -12.49 -8.57 -6.28
CA PRO A 62 -12.71 -10.00 -6.37
C PRO A 62 -14.19 -10.35 -6.21
N SER A 63 -14.51 -11.63 -6.36
CA SER A 63 -15.83 -12.13 -5.97
C SER A 63 -16.11 -11.89 -4.49
N ALA A 64 -17.39 -11.91 -4.11
CA ALA A 64 -17.81 -11.86 -2.71
C ALA A 64 -16.97 -12.82 -1.83
N GLU A 65 -16.70 -12.41 -0.59
CA GLU A 65 -15.90 -13.13 0.43
C GLU A 65 -14.37 -13.03 0.32
N GLN A 66 -13.82 -12.35 -0.69
CA GLN A 66 -12.37 -12.16 -0.82
C GLN A 66 -11.94 -10.75 -0.40
N SER A 67 -10.84 -10.66 0.34
CA SER A 67 -10.33 -9.40 0.93
C SER A 67 -9.09 -8.91 0.19
N TRP A 68 -9.17 -8.77 -1.14
CA TRP A 68 -8.08 -8.19 -1.94
C TRP A 68 -8.64 -7.28 -3.02
N CYS A 69 -7.81 -6.47 -3.67
CA CYS A 69 -8.19 -5.69 -4.85
C CYS A 69 -6.98 -5.45 -5.75
N VAL A 70 -7.23 -5.01 -6.99
CA VAL A 70 -6.19 -4.60 -7.94
C VAL A 70 -6.37 -3.14 -8.32
N LEU A 71 -5.28 -2.38 -8.26
CA LEU A 71 -5.20 -0.98 -8.66
C LEU A 71 -4.18 -0.85 -9.80
N GLU A 72 -4.63 -0.38 -10.96
CA GLU A 72 -3.79 -0.12 -12.14
C GLU A 72 -3.61 1.38 -12.32
N PHE A 73 -2.39 1.81 -12.69
CA PHE A 73 -2.05 3.24 -12.76
C PHE A 73 -1.33 3.58 -14.05
N ALA A 74 -1.53 4.81 -14.54
CA ALA A 74 -0.89 5.35 -15.75
C ALA A 74 0.57 5.78 -15.51
N CYS A 75 0.89 6.34 -14.35
CA CYS A 75 2.22 6.79 -13.94
C CYS A 75 2.41 6.60 -12.43
N ARG A 76 3.64 6.37 -11.96
CA ARG A 76 3.95 6.27 -10.52
C ARG A 76 5.34 6.80 -10.21
N GLU A 77 5.45 7.48 -9.07
CA GLU A 77 6.66 8.12 -8.61
C GLU A 77 7.28 7.33 -7.44
N VAL A 78 8.61 7.16 -7.47
CA VAL A 78 9.48 6.56 -6.43
C VAL A 78 9.63 5.02 -6.43
N HIS A 79 10.92 4.59 -6.49
CA HIS A 79 11.48 3.24 -6.35
C HIS A 79 10.81 2.12 -7.16
N GLU A 80 11.48 1.73 -8.26
CA GLU A 80 11.10 0.72 -9.25
C GLU A 80 10.71 -0.66 -8.67
N TYR A 81 9.51 -0.79 -8.14
CA TYR A 81 8.72 -2.01 -8.18
C TYR A 81 7.57 -1.78 -9.16
N THR A 82 7.90 -2.03 -10.43
CA THR A 82 7.08 -1.75 -11.61
C THR A 82 5.80 -2.61 -11.61
N GLY A 83 4.63 -1.99 -11.71
CA GLY A 83 3.38 -2.66 -12.08
C GLY A 83 2.23 -2.49 -11.09
N ASP A 84 1.03 -2.86 -11.50
CA ASP A 84 -0.23 -2.72 -10.75
C ASP A 84 -0.13 -3.26 -9.32
N TRP A 85 -0.85 -2.62 -8.40
CA TRP A 85 -0.87 -3.08 -7.01
C TRP A 85 -1.93 -4.14 -6.85
N ILE A 86 -1.55 -5.25 -6.23
CA ILE A 86 -2.48 -6.22 -5.67
C ILE A 86 -2.40 -6.07 -4.16
N LEU A 87 -3.44 -5.49 -3.58
CA LEU A 87 -3.53 -5.26 -2.14
C LEU A 87 -4.31 -6.40 -1.50
N TYR A 88 -3.76 -6.97 -0.42
CA TYR A 88 -4.43 -7.97 0.40
C TYR A 88 -4.72 -7.35 1.76
N PHE A 89 -5.98 -7.46 2.18
CA PHE A 89 -6.47 -6.99 3.46
C PHE A 89 -6.69 -8.19 4.39
N SER A 90 -6.55 -7.96 5.69
CA SER A 90 -6.72 -9.02 6.69
C SER A 90 -8.19 -9.41 6.84
N THR A 91 -9.09 -8.45 6.59
CA THR A 91 -10.54 -8.66 6.66
C THR A 91 -11.26 -7.96 5.51
N ASN A 92 -12.47 -8.40 5.19
CA ASN A 92 -13.30 -7.73 4.20
C ASN A 92 -13.71 -6.32 4.69
N ALA A 93 -13.89 -6.12 6.00
CA ALA A 93 -14.16 -4.80 6.57
C ALA A 93 -13.03 -3.78 6.30
N GLU A 94 -11.77 -4.22 6.31
CA GLU A 94 -10.64 -3.36 5.94
C GLU A 94 -10.64 -3.00 4.44
N LEU A 95 -11.02 -3.95 3.58
CA LEU A 95 -11.21 -3.69 2.15
C LEU A 95 -12.35 -2.66 1.95
N GLU A 96 -13.51 -2.86 2.56
CA GLU A 96 -14.65 -1.92 2.46
C GLU A 96 -14.29 -0.51 2.96
N ASN A 97 -13.52 -0.42 4.06
CA ASN A 97 -13.04 0.86 4.56
C ASN A 97 -12.07 1.55 3.59
N PHE A 98 -11.17 0.77 2.98
CA PHE A 98 -10.29 1.27 1.92
C PHE A 98 -11.10 1.77 0.72
N LEU A 99 -12.14 1.04 0.30
CA LEU A 99 -13.00 1.42 -0.82
C LEU A 99 -13.71 2.74 -0.59
N SER A 100 -14.38 2.86 0.57
CA SER A 100 -15.09 4.09 0.93
C SER A 100 -14.12 5.28 1.01
N THR A 101 -12.91 5.07 1.51
CA THR A 101 -11.88 6.13 1.55
C THR A 101 -11.44 6.52 0.14
N LEU A 102 -11.21 5.56 -0.75
CA LEU A 102 -10.79 5.81 -2.13
C LEU A 102 -11.86 6.56 -2.92
N GLU A 103 -13.12 6.15 -2.78
CA GLU A 103 -14.27 6.80 -3.43
C GLU A 103 -14.40 8.26 -3.00
N ASN A 104 -14.34 8.53 -1.69
CA ASN A 104 -14.40 9.90 -1.16
C ASN A 104 -13.25 10.79 -1.70
N LEU A 105 -12.04 10.25 -1.80
CA LEU A 105 -10.88 11.00 -2.31
C LEU A 105 -10.97 11.24 -3.82
N TRP A 106 -11.52 10.27 -4.55
CA TRP A 106 -11.77 10.38 -5.98
C TRP A 106 -12.80 11.48 -6.29
N GLU A 107 -13.91 11.50 -5.56
CA GLU A 107 -14.92 12.55 -5.66
C GLU A 107 -14.33 13.92 -5.34
N TYR A 108 -13.60 14.04 -4.22
CA TYR A 108 -12.94 15.28 -3.81
C TYR A 108 -11.99 15.84 -4.88
N ASN A 109 -11.21 14.98 -5.54
CA ASN A 109 -10.27 15.41 -6.59
C ASN A 109 -10.98 15.84 -7.88
N ASN A 110 -12.11 15.20 -8.21
CA ASN A 110 -12.89 15.59 -9.39
C ASN A 110 -13.71 16.86 -9.16
N GLU A 111 -14.25 17.08 -7.96
CA GLU A 111 -14.99 18.30 -7.64
C GLU A 111 -14.10 19.54 -7.56
N ASN A 112 -12.86 19.39 -7.07
CA ASN A 112 -11.90 20.49 -6.97
C ASN A 112 -11.06 20.72 -8.23
N GLY A 113 -11.08 19.80 -9.20
CA GLY A 113 -10.36 19.91 -10.47
C GLY A 113 -10.98 20.87 -11.49
N ASP A 114 -12.22 21.34 -11.25
CA ASP A 114 -13.00 22.22 -12.13
C ASP A 114 -13.00 23.72 -11.70
N SER A 115 -12.09 24.14 -10.80
CA SER A 115 -11.95 25.55 -10.35
C SER A 115 -10.72 26.27 -10.89
#